data_AF-A0A6J5DS06-F1
#
_entry.id   AF-A0A6J5DS06-F1
#
_cell.length_a   1.000
_cell.length_b   1.000
_cell.length_c   1.000
_cell.angle_alpha   90.00
_cell.angle_beta   90.00
_cell.angle_gamma   90.00
#
_symmetry.space_group_name_H-M   'P 1'
#
loop_
_entity.id
_entity.type
_entity.pdbx_description
1 polymer ?
#
loop_
_entity_poly.entity_id
_entity_poly.type
_entity_poly.pdbx_seq_one_letter_code
_entity_poly.pdbx_strand_id
1 'polypeptide(L)'
;MEQKVFGHAVHFHMPYSETRPNQQRPRLPVPHWVPHDLRRTTRTMLAALGCPFEVGEIIIGHMLAGVGGVYNRHKYDRERRHWLEKLSEKLERIVSIRDLFN
;
A
#
# COMPACT_ATOMS: atom_id res chain seq x y z
N MET A 1 -12.01 7.01 -8.84
CA MET A 1 -12.22 7.16 -7.38
C MET A 1 -11.05 7.95 -6.82
N GLU A 2 -11.27 9.08 -6.16
CA GLU A 2 -10.19 9.92 -5.65
C GLU A 2 -9.61 9.37 -4.34
N GLN A 3 -8.30 9.52 -4.13
CA GLN A 3 -7.61 9.09 -2.91
C GLN A 3 -8.21 9.66 -1.62
N LYS A 4 -8.78 10.88 -1.68
CA LYS A 4 -9.44 11.55 -0.55
C LYS A 4 -10.68 10.78 -0.06
N VAL A 5 -11.44 10.19 -0.98
CA VAL A 5 -12.66 9.44 -0.67
C VAL A 5 -12.33 8.21 0.19
N PHE A 6 -11.26 7.50 -0.16
CA PHE A 6 -10.83 6.31 0.58
C PHE A 6 -10.28 6.66 1.97
N GLY A 7 -9.58 7.79 2.11
CA GLY A 7 -9.14 8.31 3.41
C GLY A 7 -10.30 8.59 4.36
N HIS A 8 -11.36 9.23 3.86
CA HIS A 8 -12.56 9.49 4.66
C HIS A 8 -13.28 8.19 5.03
N ALA A 9 -13.38 7.24 4.11
CA ALA A 9 -13.97 5.93 4.37
C ALA A 9 -13.20 5.16 5.46
N VAL A 10 -11.87 5.14 5.41
CA VAL A 10 -11.04 4.51 6.44
C VAL A 10 -11.18 5.22 7.77
N HIS A 11 -11.08 6.56 7.80
CA HIS A 11 -11.29 7.34 9.03
C HIS A 11 -12.65 7.04 9.64
N PHE A 12 -13.72 7.00 8.84
CA PHE A 12 -15.06 6.68 9.31
C PHE A 12 -15.11 5.35 10.08
N HIS A 13 -14.38 4.32 9.64
CA HIS A 13 -14.37 3.02 10.30
C HIS A 13 -13.33 2.90 11.44
N MET A 14 -12.52 3.92 11.72
CA MET A 14 -11.56 3.88 12.84
C MET A 14 -12.27 3.79 14.20
N PRO A 15 -11.69 3.09 15.18
CA PRO A 15 -12.30 2.93 16.51
C PRO A 15 -12.48 4.27 17.24
N TYR A 16 -11.58 5.23 17.01
CA TYR A 16 -11.64 6.58 17.58
C TYR A 16 -12.46 7.58 16.75
N SER A 17 -13.12 7.16 15.66
CA SER A 17 -13.87 8.11 14.83
C SER A 17 -15.21 8.47 15.44
N GLU A 18 -15.36 9.77 15.73
CA GLU A 18 -16.59 10.40 16.23
C GLU A 18 -17.55 10.83 15.11
N THR A 19 -17.17 10.62 13.84
CA THR A 19 -18.04 10.97 12.71
C THR A 19 -19.33 10.16 12.78
N ARG A 20 -20.50 10.81 12.86
CA ARG A 20 -21.83 10.14 12.98
C ARG A 20 -21.84 9.07 14.09
N PRO A 21 -21.84 9.46 15.36
CA PRO A 21 -21.64 8.54 16.48
C PRO A 21 -22.76 7.49 16.62
N ASN A 22 -23.98 7.85 16.23
CA ASN A 22 -25.15 6.97 16.32
C ASN A 22 -25.27 5.96 15.17
N GLN A 23 -24.40 6.04 14.15
CA GLN A 23 -24.45 5.15 13.00
C GLN A 23 -23.72 3.83 13.31
N GLN A 24 -24.46 2.72 13.33
CA GLN A 24 -23.88 1.38 13.46
C GLN A 24 -23.02 1.03 12.24
N ARG A 25 -21.79 0.60 12.49
CA ARG A 25 -20.81 0.21 11.46
C ARG A 25 -19.70 -0.66 12.05
N PRO A 26 -19.08 -1.54 11.27
CA PRO A 26 -17.90 -2.26 11.73
C PRO A 26 -16.76 -1.28 12.04
N ARG A 27 -15.97 -1.59 13.06
CA ARG A 27 -14.75 -0.83 13.38
C ARG A 27 -13.54 -1.62 12.90
N LEU A 28 -12.57 -0.94 12.33
CA LEU A 28 -11.30 -1.54 11.96
C LEU A 28 -10.54 -1.95 13.24
N PRO A 29 -9.97 -3.16 13.30
CA PRO A 29 -9.32 -3.67 14.51
C PRO A 29 -7.95 -3.04 14.77
N VAL A 30 -7.32 -2.45 13.76
CA VAL A 30 -6.02 -1.79 13.87
C VAL A 30 -6.22 -0.27 13.82
N PRO A 31 -5.91 0.47 14.90
CA PRO A 31 -6.04 1.93 14.92
C PRO A 31 -4.80 2.62 14.33
N HIS A 32 -4.90 3.93 14.11
CA HIS A 32 -3.79 4.86 13.87
C HIS A 32 -2.97 4.60 12.60
N TRP A 33 -3.66 4.24 11.52
CA TRP A 33 -3.08 4.22 10.18
C TRP A 33 -3.97 4.99 9.19
N VAL A 34 -3.38 5.43 8.09
CA VAL A 34 -4.10 6.03 6.96
C VAL A 34 -3.74 5.31 5.66
N PRO A 35 -4.56 5.40 4.60
CA PRO A 35 -4.25 4.73 3.32
C PRO A 35 -2.89 5.06 2.72
N HIS A 36 -2.29 6.21 3.05
CA HIS A 36 -0.94 6.54 2.63
C HIS A 36 0.12 5.62 3.24
N ASP A 37 -0.10 5.11 4.46
CA ASP A 37 0.81 4.18 5.12
C ASP A 37 0.89 2.84 4.39
N LEU A 38 -0.16 2.44 3.67
CA LEU A 38 -0.11 1.27 2.79
C LEU A 38 0.91 1.47 1.66
N ARG A 39 0.98 2.67 1.07
CA ARG A 39 2.01 2.97 0.06
C ARG A 39 3.42 2.99 0.65
N ARG A 40 3.60 3.60 1.83
CA ARG A 40 4.90 3.60 2.53
C ARG A 40 5.35 2.18 2.85
N THR A 41 4.46 1.36 3.40
CA THR A 41 4.72 -0.03 3.75
C THR A 41 5.09 -0.85 2.52
N THR A 42 4.28 -0.79 1.46
CA THR A 42 4.56 -1.45 0.18
C THR A 42 5.93 -1.04 -0.38
N ARG A 43 6.25 0.26 -0.38
CA ARG A 43 7.52 0.74 -0.90
C ARG A 43 8.72 0.20 -0.12
N THR A 44 8.65 0.23 1.20
CA THR A 44 9.70 -0.30 2.09
C THR A 44 9.86 -1.81 1.92
N MET A 45 8.76 -2.56 1.83
CA MET A 45 8.81 -4.01 1.59
C MET A 45 9.43 -4.34 0.23
N LEU A 46 9.06 -3.61 -0.83
CA LEU A 46 9.68 -3.77 -2.15
C LEU A 46 11.18 -3.49 -2.11
N ALA A 47 11.62 -2.43 -1.43
CA ALA A 47 13.05 -2.16 -1.25
C ALA A 47 13.76 -3.31 -0.54
N ALA A 48 13.18 -3.83 0.54
CA ALA A 48 13.74 -4.96 1.30
C ALA A 48 13.81 -6.26 0.48
N LEU A 49 12.92 -6.44 -0.50
CA LEU A 49 12.95 -7.56 -1.45
C LEU A 49 13.99 -7.37 -2.57
N GLY A 50 14.65 -6.21 -2.65
CA GLY A 50 15.63 -5.88 -3.69
C GLY A 50 15.03 -5.23 -4.94
N CYS A 51 13.78 -4.75 -4.88
CA CYS A 51 13.14 -4.07 -6.01
C CYS A 51 13.91 -2.80 -6.41
N PRO A 52 14.28 -2.63 -7.69
CA PRO A 52 14.91 -1.42 -8.18
C PRO A 52 14.08 -0.18 -7.83
N PHE A 53 14.78 0.92 -7.49
CA PHE A 53 14.14 2.12 -6.99
C PHE A 53 13.03 2.64 -7.92
N GLU A 54 13.36 2.81 -9.20
CA GLU A 54 12.43 3.30 -10.22
C GLU A 54 11.18 2.44 -10.39
N VAL A 55 11.34 1.11 -10.35
CA VAL A 55 10.21 0.19 -10.43
C VAL A 55 9.33 0.32 -9.19
N GLY A 56 9.92 0.38 -8.00
CA GLY A 56 9.21 0.58 -6.74
C GLY A 56 8.41 1.89 -6.67
N GLU A 57 8.98 2.98 -7.18
CA GLU A 57 8.29 4.28 -7.26
C GLU A 57 7.09 4.23 -8.22
N ILE A 58 7.26 3.62 -9.40
CA ILE A 58 6.17 3.50 -10.37
C ILE A 58 5.06 2.57 -9.84
N ILE A 59 5.39 1.51 -9.10
CA ILE A 59 4.39 0.63 -8.46
C ILE A 59 3.47 1.41 -7.52
N ILE A 60 4.01 2.34 -6.71
CA ILE A 60 3.20 3.15 -5.80
C ILE A 60 2.55 4.37 -6.46
N GLY A 61 2.77 4.54 -7.78
CA GLY A 61 2.19 5.60 -8.61
C GLY A 61 2.93 6.93 -8.53
N HIS A 62 4.19 6.93 -8.07
CA HIS A 62 5.03 8.13 -8.10
C HIS A 62 5.56 8.40 -9.51
N MET A 63 5.77 9.68 -9.80
CA MET A 63 6.56 10.10 -10.95
C MET A 63 8.04 10.09 -10.57
N LEU A 64 8.90 9.60 -11.46
CA LEU A 64 10.34 9.70 -11.28
C LEU A 64 10.75 11.17 -11.30
N ALA A 65 11.61 11.58 -10.37
CA ALA A 65 12.06 12.96 -10.27
C ALA A 65 13.18 13.27 -11.28
N GLY A 66 13.33 14.56 -11.61
CA GLY A 66 14.45 15.09 -12.39
C GLY A 66 14.55 14.54 -13.81
N VAL A 67 15.79 14.45 -14.30
CA VAL A 67 16.13 14.01 -15.67
C VAL A 67 15.59 12.62 -15.98
N GLY A 68 15.58 11.72 -14.97
CA GLY A 68 15.02 10.39 -15.10
C GLY A 68 13.55 10.40 -15.51
N GLY A 69 12.72 11.25 -14.90
CA GLY A 69 11.30 11.38 -15.27
C GLY A 69 11.05 12.02 -16.63
N VAL A 70 12.00 12.80 -17.15
CA VAL A 70 11.91 13.44 -18.48
C VAL A 70 12.15 12.40 -19.57
N TYR A 71 13.22 11.61 -19.46
CA TYR A 71 13.64 10.70 -20.52
C TYR A 71 13.12 9.27 -20.37
N ASN A 72 12.92 8.79 -19.14
CA ASN A 72 12.47 7.43 -18.91
C ASN A 72 10.96 7.31 -19.07
N ARG A 73 10.54 7.04 -20.30
CA ARG A 73 9.13 6.83 -20.68
C ARG A 73 8.71 5.35 -20.58
N HIS A 74 9.62 4.47 -20.17
CA HIS A 74 9.34 3.06 -20.00
C HIS A 74 8.41 2.85 -18.79
N LYS A 75 7.35 2.05 -18.97
CA LYS A 75 6.31 1.84 -17.93
C LYS A 75 6.62 0.70 -16.96
N TYR A 76 7.64 -0.10 -17.27
CA TYR A 76 8.10 -1.23 -16.46
C TYR A 76 7.01 -2.28 -16.17
N ASP A 77 6.06 -2.49 -17.09
CA ASP A 77 4.88 -3.34 -16.82
C ASP A 77 5.27 -4.76 -16.39
N ARG A 78 6.32 -5.33 -16.99
CA ARG A 78 6.80 -6.68 -16.69
C ARG A 78 7.48 -6.74 -15.32
N GLU A 79 8.31 -5.75 -15.01
CA GLU A 79 9.03 -5.62 -13.76
C GLU A 79 8.06 -5.34 -12.61
N ARG A 80 7.09 -4.45 -12.81
CA ARG A 80 6.02 -4.17 -11.85
C ARG A 80 5.27 -5.44 -11.49
N ARG A 81 4.89 -6.24 -12.49
CA ARG A 81 4.23 -7.53 -12.26
C ARG A 81 5.12 -8.46 -11.44
N HIS A 82 6.37 -8.66 -11.85
CA HIS A 82 7.32 -9.53 -11.15
C HIS A 82 7.48 -9.15 -9.67
N TRP A 83 7.65 -7.87 -9.39
CA TRP A 83 7.87 -7.40 -8.01
C TRP A 83 6.60 -7.41 -7.17
N LEU A 84 5.42 -7.19 -7.78
CA LEU A 84 4.14 -7.37 -7.10
C LEU A 84 3.87 -8.85 -6.78
N GLU A 85 4.25 -9.78 -7.66
CA GLU A 85 4.19 -11.22 -7.39
C GLU A 85 5.10 -11.58 -6.20
N LYS A 86 6.34 -11.07 -6.16
CA LYS A 86 7.25 -11.27 -5.01
C LYS A 86 6.70 -10.69 -3.70
N LEU A 87 6.07 -9.52 -3.76
CA LEU A 87 5.42 -8.92 -2.60
C LEU A 87 4.24 -9.78 -2.14
N SER A 88 3.42 -10.28 -3.06
CA SER A 88 2.32 -11.20 -2.77
C SER A 88 2.84 -12.46 -2.07
N GLU A 89 3.86 -13.13 -2.60
CA GLU A 89 4.51 -14.28 -1.96
C GLU A 89 5.02 -13.99 -0.55
N LYS A 90 5.50 -12.76 -0.29
CA LYS A 90 5.95 -12.34 1.05
C LYS A 90 4.76 -12.15 2.00
N LEU A 91 3.68 -11.52 1.55
CA LEU A 91 2.48 -11.28 2.34
C LEU A 91 1.77 -12.60 2.67
N GLU A 92 1.62 -13.50 1.70
CA GLU A 92 1.05 -14.84 1.93
C GLU A 92 1.84 -15.61 3.00
N ARG A 93 3.17 -15.53 2.98
CA ARG A 93 4.01 -16.13 4.05
C ARG A 93 3.77 -15.50 5.42
N ILE A 94 3.53 -14.20 5.51
CA ILE A 94 3.23 -13.54 6.79
C ILE A 94 1.88 -14.01 7.32
N VAL A 95 0.88 -14.14 6.44
CA VAL A 95 -0.46 -14.60 6.80
C VAL A 95 -0.45 -16.08 7.19
N SER A 96 0.21 -16.94 6.42
CA SER A 96 0.25 -18.37 6.70
C SER A 96 0.99 -18.72 7.99
N ILE A 97 2.00 -17.93 8.37
CA ILE A 97 2.64 -18.05 9.69
C ILE A 97 1.61 -17.83 10.81
N ARG A 98 0.68 -16.89 10.64
CA ARG A 98 -0.36 -16.61 11.64
C ARG A 98 -1.36 -17.76 11.79
N ASP A 99 -1.67 -18.46 10.71
CA ASP A 99 -2.60 -19.60 10.73
C ASP A 99 -2.01 -20.83 11.43
N LEU A 100 -0.67 -20.90 11.58
CA LEU A 100 0.02 -21.97 12.31
C LEU A 100 0.04 -21.77 13.84
N PHE A 101 -0.36 -20.60 14.33
CA PHE A 101 -0.37 -20.26 15.77
C PHE A 101 -1.77 -20.01 16.35
N ASN A 102 -2.83 -20.32 15.58
CA ASN A 102 -4.22 -20.41 16.06
C ASN A 102 -4.70 -21.86 15.98
#